data_AF-A0AA50TP64-F1
#
_entry.id   AF-A0AA50TP64-F1
#
_cell.length_a   1.000
_cell.length_b   1.000
_cell.length_c   1.000
_cell.angle_alpha   90.00
_cell.angle_beta   90.00
_cell.angle_gamma   90.00
#
_symmetry.space_group_name_H-M   'P 1'
#
loop_
_entity.id
_entity.type
_entity.pdbx_description
1 polymer ?
#
loop_
_entity_poly.entity_id
_entity_poly.type
_entity_poly.pdbx_seq_one_letter_code
_entity_poly.pdbx_strand_id
1 'polypeptide(L)'
;TVKTTRKTWDPYIIIKARDLMKLLSRSVPFEQAVRVLQDEIGCDIIKINSFVRKKETFLKRRQRLIGPNGVTLKSIELLTECYVLVQGNTVSAVGPYKGLLQVRRIVEDTMKNIHPMYNIKSLMIKRELMKDQRLKNESWDRFLPKFKSKNVPRKQPKQKVKKKPYTPFPPPQPESKIDQQLASGEYFLKDEQKKAKHRNQKEEKQLQVKKARVEERKKEFIP
;
A
#
# COMPACT_ATOMS: atom_id res chain seq x y z
N THR A 1 2.67 33.52 18.43
CA THR A 1 1.47 34.14 17.81
C THR A 1 1.88 35.43 17.14
N VAL A 2 1.27 35.81 16.01
CA VAL A 2 1.54 37.07 15.30
C VAL A 2 0.33 38.01 15.41
N LYS A 3 0.58 39.31 15.56
CA LYS A 3 -0.45 40.36 15.68
C LYS A 3 0.01 41.60 14.92
N THR A 4 -0.94 42.35 14.34
CA THR A 4 -0.65 43.67 13.78
C THR A 4 -0.46 44.70 14.89
N THR A 5 0.24 45.79 14.58
CA THR A 5 0.45 46.92 15.50
C THR A 5 -0.25 48.16 14.95
N ARG A 6 -0.42 49.19 15.78
CA ARG A 6 -0.93 50.50 15.34
C ARG A 6 -0.06 51.19 14.28
N LYS A 7 1.19 50.71 14.08
CA LYS A 7 2.15 51.23 13.09
C LYS A 7 2.22 50.39 11.81
N THR A 8 1.44 49.32 11.69
CA THR A 8 1.47 48.45 10.52
C THR A 8 0.76 49.13 9.36
N TRP A 9 1.52 49.57 8.36
CA TRP A 9 0.99 50.23 7.16
C TRP A 9 0.42 49.23 6.12
N ASP A 10 1.12 48.12 5.87
CA ASP A 10 0.66 47.08 4.94
C ASP A 10 -0.40 46.17 5.60
N PRO A 11 -1.65 46.12 5.09
CA PRO A 11 -2.69 45.26 5.65
C PRO A 11 -2.47 43.76 5.37
N TYR A 12 -1.74 43.37 4.32
CA TYR A 12 -1.60 41.96 3.90
C TYR A 12 -0.41 41.25 4.55
N ILE A 13 0.56 41.98 5.11
CA ILE A 13 1.76 41.41 5.75
C ILE A 13 1.43 40.43 6.88
N ILE A 14 0.29 40.61 7.57
CA ILE A 14 -0.13 39.74 8.67
C ILE A 14 -0.42 38.30 8.18
N ILE A 15 -0.90 38.15 6.95
CA ILE A 15 -1.17 36.84 6.34
C ILE A 15 0.15 36.12 6.06
N LYS A 16 1.12 36.84 5.50
CA LYS A 16 2.48 36.30 5.26
C LYS A 16 3.18 35.96 6.57
N ALA A 17 3.04 36.78 7.61
CA ALA A 17 3.60 36.52 8.94
C ALA A 17 2.97 35.26 9.59
N ARG A 18 1.68 35.03 9.41
CA ARG A 18 1.00 33.79 9.84
C ARG A 18 1.59 32.57 9.13
N ASP A 19 1.84 32.69 7.83
CA ASP A 19 2.34 31.58 7.03
C ASP A 19 3.83 31.29 7.31
N LEU A 20 4.63 32.32 7.59
CA LEU A 20 5.97 32.18 8.17
C LEU A 20 5.95 31.37 9.48
N MET A 21 5.07 31.73 10.41
CA MET A 21 4.91 30.99 11.68
C MET A 21 4.55 29.52 11.47
N LYS A 22 3.66 29.23 10.51
CA LYS A 22 3.31 27.85 10.16
C LYS A 22 4.51 27.08 9.60
N LEU A 23 5.34 27.69 8.76
CA LEU A 23 6.54 27.04 8.22
C LEU A 23 7.57 26.72 9.31
N LEU A 24 7.81 27.65 10.24
CA LEU A 24 8.68 27.41 11.39
C LEU A 24 8.16 26.27 12.27
N SER A 25 6.84 26.19 12.47
CA SER A 25 6.21 25.06 13.18
C SER A 25 6.39 23.70 12.47
N ARG A 26 6.74 23.72 11.17
CA ARG A 26 7.07 22.55 10.35
C ARG A 26 8.57 22.39 10.13
N SER A 27 9.38 22.95 11.03
CA SER A 27 10.84 22.84 11.06
C SER A 27 11.53 23.27 9.76
N VAL A 28 10.92 24.17 8.98
CA VAL A 28 11.58 24.81 7.85
C VAL A 28 12.64 25.76 8.39
N PRO A 29 13.89 25.73 7.88
CA PRO A 29 14.94 26.65 8.31
C PRO A 29 14.52 28.11 8.14
N PHE A 30 14.91 28.95 9.10
CA PHE A 30 14.53 30.36 9.14
C PHE A 30 14.87 31.11 7.84
N GLU A 31 16.08 30.90 7.31
CA GLU A 31 16.56 31.51 6.06
C GLU A 31 15.62 31.27 4.87
N GLN A 32 15.03 30.08 4.79
CA GLN A 32 14.10 29.74 3.73
C GLN A 32 12.68 30.21 4.03
N ALA A 33 12.27 30.17 5.30
CA ALA A 33 10.92 30.56 5.69
C ALA A 33 10.68 32.07 5.53
N VAL A 34 11.68 32.91 5.82
CA VAL A 34 11.59 34.39 5.71
C VAL A 34 11.27 34.85 4.29
N ARG A 35 11.64 34.07 3.27
CA ARG A 35 11.35 34.37 1.85
C ARG A 35 9.85 34.57 1.58
N VAL A 36 8.96 33.96 2.37
CA VAL A 36 7.50 34.12 2.24
C VAL A 36 7.03 35.54 2.53
N LEU A 37 7.82 36.37 3.21
CA LEU A 37 7.47 37.78 3.43
C LEU A 37 7.59 38.62 2.16
N GLN A 38 8.41 38.18 1.19
CA GLN A 38 8.57 38.85 -0.10
C GLN A 38 7.31 38.72 -0.96
N ASP A 39 7.14 39.62 -1.92
CA ASP A 39 6.06 39.52 -2.90
C ASP A 39 6.32 38.38 -3.89
N GLU A 40 5.24 37.88 -4.51
CA GLU A 40 5.25 36.75 -5.45
C GLU A 40 5.67 35.37 -4.91
N ILE A 41 6.21 35.31 -3.69
CA ILE A 41 6.58 34.08 -3.00
C ILE A 41 5.45 33.65 -2.06
N GLY A 42 4.99 32.42 -2.22
CA GLY A 42 4.02 31.78 -1.35
C GLY A 42 4.61 30.62 -0.57
N CYS A 43 3.76 30.01 0.26
CA CYS A 43 4.04 28.73 0.87
C CYS A 43 2.89 27.76 0.65
N ASP A 44 3.21 26.47 0.64
CA ASP A 44 2.22 25.41 0.60
C ASP A 44 2.58 24.25 1.54
N ILE A 45 1.62 23.80 2.34
CA ILE A 45 1.78 22.68 3.28
C ILE A 45 0.86 21.55 2.82
N ILE A 46 1.45 20.58 2.13
CA ILE A 46 0.73 19.47 1.51
C ILE A 46 0.62 18.32 2.51
N LYS A 47 -0.60 17.96 2.88
CA LYS A 47 -0.88 16.83 3.77
C LYS A 47 -0.80 15.52 2.99
N ILE A 48 0.15 14.65 3.32
CA ILE A 48 0.35 13.37 2.62
C ILE A 48 -0.21 12.15 3.38
N ASN A 49 -0.67 12.33 4.63
CA ASN A 49 -1.15 11.23 5.48
C ASN A 49 -2.35 10.47 4.90
N SER A 50 -3.30 11.19 4.28
CA SER A 50 -4.59 10.63 3.87
C SER A 50 -4.52 9.75 2.61
N PHE A 51 -3.41 9.76 1.88
CA PHE A 51 -3.32 9.07 0.58
C PHE A 51 -3.12 7.56 0.70
N VAL A 52 -2.48 7.07 1.77
CA VAL A 52 -2.05 5.67 1.87
C VAL A 52 -2.40 5.10 3.24
N ARG A 53 -3.21 4.04 3.26
CA ARG A 53 -3.64 3.37 4.51
C ARG A 53 -2.51 2.59 5.18
N LYS A 54 -1.68 1.90 4.40
CA LYS A 54 -0.60 1.04 4.93
C LYS A 54 0.65 1.85 5.22
N LYS A 55 1.13 1.82 6.47
CA LYS A 55 2.33 2.54 6.94
C LYS A 55 3.58 2.24 6.11
N GLU A 56 3.84 0.98 5.80
CA GLU A 56 5.03 0.60 4.99
C GLU A 56 4.99 1.18 3.58
N THR A 57 3.82 1.16 2.94
CA THR A 57 3.65 1.72 1.59
C THR A 57 3.80 3.24 1.62
N PHE A 58 3.29 3.88 2.67
CA PHE A 58 3.47 5.32 2.90
C PHE A 58 4.95 5.68 3.03
N LEU A 59 5.71 4.95 3.86
CA LEU A 59 7.15 5.18 4.03
C LEU A 59 7.91 4.99 2.71
N LYS A 60 7.60 3.94 1.93
CA LYS A 60 8.22 3.70 0.62
C LYS A 60 7.90 4.81 -0.39
N ARG A 61 6.66 5.32 -0.44
CA ARG A 61 6.27 6.43 -1.33
C ARG A 61 6.85 7.76 -0.89
N ARG A 62 6.93 8.03 0.42
CA ARG A 62 7.59 9.22 0.96
C ARG A 62 9.08 9.21 0.67
N GLN A 63 9.76 8.08 0.88
CA GLN A 63 11.18 7.94 0.54
C GLN A 63 11.43 8.10 -0.97
N ARG A 64 10.51 7.61 -1.80
CA ARG A 64 10.57 7.79 -3.26
C ARG A 64 10.51 9.26 -3.68
N LEU A 65 9.76 10.11 -2.95
CA LEU A 65 9.71 11.55 -3.21
C LEU A 65 11.06 12.24 -2.93
N ILE A 66 11.75 11.81 -1.87
CA ILE A 66 13.10 12.29 -1.53
C ILE A 66 14.11 11.80 -2.59
N GLY A 67 13.98 10.52 -2.96
CA GLY A 67 14.89 9.82 -3.87
C GLY A 67 16.17 9.34 -3.17
N PRO A 68 17.03 8.62 -3.90
CA PRO A 68 18.36 8.24 -3.41
C PRO A 68 19.20 9.51 -3.21
N ASN A 69 19.90 9.62 -2.07
CA ASN A 69 20.75 10.76 -1.70
C ASN A 69 20.07 12.14 -1.82
N GLY A 70 18.72 12.21 -1.78
CA GLY A 70 17.98 13.46 -1.96
C GLY A 70 17.97 14.02 -3.39
N VAL A 71 18.46 13.27 -4.39
CA VAL A 71 18.59 13.76 -5.77
C VAL A 71 17.23 14.13 -6.37
N THR A 72 16.20 13.30 -6.16
CA THR A 72 14.86 13.57 -6.70
C THR A 72 14.26 14.84 -6.11
N LEU A 73 14.42 15.04 -4.81
CA LEU A 73 13.99 16.26 -4.13
C LEU A 73 14.72 17.48 -4.70
N LYS A 74 16.04 17.40 -4.84
CA LYS A 74 16.86 18.50 -5.39
C LYS A 74 16.48 18.83 -6.83
N SER A 75 16.18 17.84 -7.67
CA SER A 75 15.69 18.08 -9.03
C SER A 75 14.34 18.81 -9.04
N ILE A 76 13.43 18.48 -8.13
CA ILE A 76 12.15 19.20 -8.00
C ILE A 76 12.41 20.65 -7.59
N GLU A 77 13.28 20.89 -6.63
CA GLU A 77 13.65 22.25 -6.20
C GLU A 77 14.20 23.09 -7.36
N LEU A 78 15.15 22.56 -8.13
CA LEU A 78 15.77 23.27 -9.25
C LEU A 78 14.79 23.55 -10.39
N LEU A 79 13.89 22.61 -10.68
CA LEU A 79 12.93 22.77 -11.77
C LEU A 79 11.79 23.73 -11.44
N THR A 80 11.35 23.74 -10.18
CA THR A 80 10.20 24.54 -9.72
C THR A 80 10.59 25.83 -9.02
N GLU A 81 11.89 26.07 -8.80
CA GLU A 81 12.46 27.21 -8.08
C GLU A 81 11.89 27.36 -6.65
N CYS A 82 11.42 26.24 -6.10
CA CYS A 82 10.87 26.14 -4.76
C CYS A 82 11.87 25.45 -3.83
N TYR A 83 11.86 25.83 -2.57
CA TYR A 83 12.42 25.04 -1.48
C TYR A 83 11.39 23.99 -1.05
N VAL A 84 11.79 22.71 -0.94
CA VAL A 84 10.85 21.63 -0.60
C VAL A 84 11.40 20.80 0.57
N LEU A 85 10.64 20.75 1.66
CA LEU A 85 10.96 19.96 2.85
C LEU A 85 9.94 18.81 3.01
N VAL A 86 10.43 17.57 3.03
CA VAL A 86 9.60 16.39 3.30
C VAL A 86 9.80 15.97 4.76
N GLN A 87 8.80 16.23 5.61
CA GLN A 87 8.88 15.90 7.05
C GLN A 87 7.61 15.23 7.56
N GLY A 88 7.78 14.05 8.16
CA GLY A 88 6.69 13.31 8.79
C GLY A 88 5.57 13.00 7.80
N ASN A 89 4.42 13.65 8.03
CA ASN A 89 3.16 13.45 7.30
C ASN A 89 2.78 14.64 6.41
N THR A 90 3.69 15.60 6.23
CA THR A 90 3.50 16.77 5.39
C THR A 90 4.72 17.03 4.51
N VAL A 91 4.48 17.67 3.38
CA VAL A 91 5.52 18.25 2.53
C VAL A 91 5.31 19.74 2.52
N SER A 92 6.30 20.49 3.00
CA SER A 92 6.28 21.95 3.00
C SER A 92 7.03 22.45 1.78
N ALA A 93 6.46 23.41 1.05
CA ALA A 93 7.08 24.03 -0.10
C ALA A 93 7.02 25.56 0.03
N VAL A 94 8.09 26.25 -0.39
CA VAL A 94 8.21 27.71 -0.39
C VAL A 94 8.75 28.16 -1.74
N GLY A 95 8.09 29.08 -2.42
CA GLY A 95 8.53 29.53 -3.74
C GLY A 95 7.44 30.24 -4.54
N PRO A 96 7.66 30.44 -5.85
CA PRO A 96 6.70 31.11 -6.71
C PRO A 96 5.42 30.28 -6.89
N TYR A 97 4.27 30.95 -7.05
CA TYR A 97 2.95 30.29 -7.15
C TYR A 97 2.86 29.21 -8.24
N LYS A 98 3.48 29.46 -9.41
CA LYS A 98 3.54 28.46 -10.50
C LYS A 98 4.31 27.21 -10.08
N GLY A 99 5.42 27.40 -9.37
CA GLY A 99 6.24 26.31 -8.83
C GLY A 99 5.49 25.51 -7.76
N LEU A 100 4.82 26.19 -6.83
CA LEU A 100 4.02 25.54 -5.77
C LEU A 100 2.93 24.64 -6.35
N LEU A 101 2.22 25.08 -7.40
CA LEU A 101 1.22 24.26 -8.08
C LEU A 101 1.82 23.00 -8.70
N GLN A 102 3.01 23.11 -9.30
CA GLN A 102 3.74 21.98 -9.86
C GLN A 102 4.19 21.01 -8.76
N VAL A 103 4.78 21.51 -7.66
CA VAL A 103 5.20 20.70 -6.52
C VAL A 103 4.00 19.94 -5.94
N ARG A 104 2.88 20.63 -5.71
CA ARG A 104 1.64 20.00 -5.23
C ARG A 104 1.22 18.83 -6.10
N ARG A 105 1.16 19.03 -7.42
CA ARG A 105 0.82 17.96 -8.37
C ARG A 105 1.80 16.78 -8.27
N ILE A 106 3.11 17.04 -8.21
CA ILE A 106 4.12 15.99 -8.10
C ILE A 106 3.94 15.17 -6.83
N VAL A 107 3.73 15.83 -5.69
CA VAL A 107 3.57 15.19 -4.39
C VAL A 107 2.31 14.33 -4.36
N GLU A 108 1.18 14.87 -4.82
CA GLU A 108 -0.09 14.14 -4.86
C GLU A 108 -0.02 12.92 -5.80
N ASP A 109 0.55 13.08 -7.00
CA ASP A 109 0.74 11.98 -7.96
C ASP A 109 1.67 10.90 -7.42
N THR A 110 2.74 11.31 -6.73
CA THR A 110 3.68 10.39 -6.08
C THR A 110 2.98 9.54 -5.01
N MET A 111 2.10 10.17 -4.24
CA MET A 111 1.28 9.49 -3.24
C MET A 111 0.18 8.63 -3.87
N LYS A 112 -0.28 8.94 -5.09
CA LYS A 112 -1.19 8.12 -5.91
C LYS A 112 -0.50 7.01 -6.71
N ASN A 113 0.77 6.69 -6.39
CA ASN A 113 1.57 5.61 -7.00
C ASN A 113 2.16 5.91 -8.39
N ILE A 114 2.15 7.16 -8.84
CA ILE A 114 2.91 7.57 -10.04
C ILE A 114 4.35 7.86 -9.58
N HIS A 115 5.37 7.53 -10.37
CA HIS A 115 6.75 7.81 -9.95
C HIS A 115 7.12 9.28 -10.22
N PRO A 116 7.75 10.03 -9.28
CA PRO A 116 8.07 11.45 -9.46
C PRO A 116 8.94 11.72 -10.69
N MET A 117 9.80 10.78 -11.07
CA MET A 117 10.60 10.82 -12.30
C MET A 117 9.79 11.13 -13.58
N TYR A 118 8.54 10.65 -13.70
CA TYR A 118 7.70 10.97 -14.86
C TYR A 118 7.31 12.45 -14.90
N ASN A 119 6.99 13.02 -13.74
CA ASN A 119 6.64 14.43 -13.63
C ASN A 119 7.88 15.32 -13.80
N ILE A 120 9.04 14.91 -13.27
CA ILE A 120 10.33 15.59 -13.49
C ILE A 120 10.66 15.64 -14.98
N LYS A 121 10.61 14.51 -15.69
CA LYS A 121 10.83 14.46 -17.14
C LYS A 121 9.85 15.36 -17.90
N SER A 122 8.58 15.34 -17.51
CA SER A 122 7.56 16.21 -18.11
C SER A 122 7.87 17.69 -17.88
N LEU A 123 8.34 18.07 -16.69
CA LEU A 123 8.74 19.45 -16.38
C LEU A 123 9.99 19.88 -17.15
N MET A 124 10.99 19.00 -17.28
CA MET A 124 12.18 19.28 -18.11
C MET A 124 11.79 19.57 -19.55
N ILE A 125 10.95 18.72 -20.15
CA ILE A 125 10.47 18.90 -21.53
C ILE A 125 9.67 20.22 -21.65
N LYS A 126 8.78 20.52 -20.70
CA LYS A 126 8.07 21.81 -20.69
C LYS A 126 9.01 23.00 -20.59
N ARG A 127 10.08 22.90 -19.81
CA ARG A 127 11.08 23.98 -19.66
C ARG A 127 11.84 24.24 -20.96
N GLU A 128 12.18 23.19 -21.71
CA GLU A 128 12.79 23.34 -23.04
C GLU A 128 11.79 23.89 -24.07
N LEU A 129 10.57 23.34 -24.13
CA LEU A 129 9.53 23.82 -25.05
C LEU A 129 9.11 25.28 -24.79
N MET A 130 9.19 25.76 -23.54
CA MET A 130 8.93 27.16 -23.20
C MET A 130 9.94 28.14 -23.84
N LYS A 131 11.16 27.68 -24.15
CA LYS A 131 12.19 28.51 -24.80
C LYS A 131 11.87 28.74 -26.28
N ASP A 132 11.20 27.79 -26.92
CA ASP A 132 10.86 27.85 -28.34
C ASP A 132 9.67 28.80 -28.59
N GLN A 133 9.93 29.94 -29.23
CA GLN A 133 8.90 30.95 -29.53
C GLN A 133 7.78 30.42 -30.43
N ARG A 134 8.08 29.48 -31.33
CA ARG A 134 7.13 28.97 -32.34
C ARG A 134 6.00 28.14 -31.73
N LEU A 135 6.28 27.38 -30.68
CA LEU A 135 5.33 26.44 -30.08
C LEU A 135 4.51 27.06 -28.93
N LYS A 136 4.66 28.35 -28.64
CA LYS A 136 4.01 29.00 -27.48
C LYS A 136 2.48 28.93 -27.49
N ASN A 137 1.88 28.98 -28.68
CA ASN A 137 0.43 29.03 -28.84
C ASN A 137 -0.19 27.63 -29.12
N GLU A 138 0.64 26.59 -29.25
CA GLU A 138 0.19 25.24 -29.57
C GLU A 138 0.12 24.35 -28.31
N SER A 139 -0.73 23.33 -28.33
CA SER A 139 -0.77 22.34 -27.24
C SER A 139 0.47 21.44 -27.27
N TRP A 140 1.15 21.33 -26.13
CA TRP A 140 2.35 20.49 -25.98
C TRP A 140 2.08 19.02 -25.65
N ASP A 141 0.81 18.59 -25.63
CA ASP A 141 0.42 17.24 -25.24
C ASP A 141 1.01 16.13 -26.12
N ARG A 142 1.44 16.48 -27.35
CA ARG A 142 2.14 15.57 -28.27
C ARG A 142 3.53 15.20 -27.75
N PHE A 143 4.24 16.16 -27.14
CA PHE A 143 5.64 16.00 -26.71
C PHE A 143 5.75 15.46 -25.27
N LEU A 144 4.66 15.54 -24.51
CA LEU A 144 4.66 15.11 -23.11
C LEU A 144 4.57 13.58 -22.99
N PRO A 145 5.46 12.95 -22.18
CA PRO A 145 5.38 11.52 -21.91
C PRO A 145 4.07 11.18 -21.19
N LYS A 146 3.23 10.37 -21.83
CA LYS A 146 1.97 9.91 -21.23
C LYS A 146 2.22 8.63 -20.43
N PHE A 147 1.98 8.69 -19.11
CA PHE A 147 1.97 7.50 -18.28
C PHE A 147 0.70 6.68 -18.56
N LYS A 148 0.84 5.52 -19.19
CA LYS A 148 -0.25 4.55 -19.33
C LYS A 148 -0.15 3.53 -18.20
N SER A 149 -1.17 3.42 -17.35
CA SER A 149 -1.19 2.36 -16.35
C SER A 149 -1.31 1.02 -17.08
N LYS A 150 -0.28 0.18 -16.95
CA LYS A 150 -0.33 -1.19 -17.46
C LYS A 150 -1.17 -2.02 -16.49
N ASN A 151 -2.49 -2.00 -16.64
CA ASN A 151 -3.39 -2.92 -15.96
C ASN A 151 -3.34 -4.28 -16.67
N VAL A 152 -2.17 -4.93 -16.67
CA VAL A 152 -2.04 -6.26 -17.27
C VAL A 152 -2.88 -7.21 -16.44
N PRO A 153 -3.88 -7.90 -17.02
CA PRO A 153 -4.72 -8.83 -16.28
C PRO A 153 -3.83 -9.93 -15.73
N ARG A 154 -3.79 -10.04 -14.41
CA ARG A 154 -3.08 -11.14 -13.75
C ARG A 154 -3.85 -12.43 -14.04
N LYS A 155 -3.15 -13.52 -14.38
CA LYS A 155 -3.78 -14.84 -14.56
C LYS A 155 -4.64 -15.15 -13.34
N GLN A 156 -5.95 -15.28 -13.55
CA GLN A 156 -6.85 -15.72 -12.49
C GLN A 156 -6.59 -17.21 -12.24
N PRO A 157 -6.56 -17.65 -10.97
CA PRO A 157 -6.47 -19.08 -10.68
C PRO A 157 -7.69 -19.80 -11.29
N LYS A 158 -7.45 -20.95 -11.95
CA LYS A 158 -8.52 -21.75 -12.59
C LYS A 158 -9.61 -22.15 -11.61
N GLN A 159 -9.24 -22.39 -10.34
CA GLN A 159 -10.18 -22.65 -9.26
C GLN A 159 -10.20 -21.48 -8.29
N LYS A 160 -11.31 -20.75 -8.24
CA LYS A 160 -11.56 -19.73 -7.23
C LYS A 160 -12.05 -20.44 -5.96
N VAL A 161 -11.20 -20.48 -4.94
CA VAL A 161 -11.59 -21.02 -3.62
C VAL A 161 -12.73 -20.15 -3.08
N LYS A 162 -13.95 -20.70 -3.02
CA LYS A 162 -15.09 -20.04 -2.36
C LYS A 162 -14.79 -20.01 -0.86
N LYS A 163 -14.80 -18.81 -0.25
CA LYS A 163 -14.63 -18.69 1.21
C LYS A 163 -15.81 -19.36 1.90
N LYS A 164 -15.53 -20.16 2.94
CA LYS A 164 -16.58 -20.72 3.81
C LYS A 164 -17.34 -19.57 4.49
N PRO A 165 -18.65 -19.72 4.78
CA PRO A 165 -19.39 -18.71 5.53
C PRO A 165 -18.71 -18.47 6.88
N TYR A 166 -18.70 -17.20 7.33
CA TYR A 166 -18.12 -16.84 8.62
C TYR A 166 -18.95 -17.45 9.74
N THR A 167 -18.31 -18.30 10.56
CA THR A 167 -18.89 -18.80 11.80
C THR A 167 -18.13 -18.12 12.96
N PRO A 168 -18.83 -17.52 13.93
CA PRO A 168 -18.17 -16.88 15.08
C PRO A 168 -17.55 -17.92 16.02
N PHE A 169 -18.04 -19.16 15.96
CA PHE A 169 -17.53 -20.27 16.75
C PHE A 169 -16.31 -20.91 16.07
N PRO A 170 -15.22 -21.16 16.82
CA PRO A 170 -14.10 -21.93 16.31
C PRO A 170 -14.54 -23.39 16.07
N PRO A 171 -13.92 -24.11 15.11
CA PRO A 171 -14.13 -25.54 14.99
C PRO A 171 -13.61 -26.25 16.25
N PRO A 172 -14.16 -27.43 16.59
CA PRO A 172 -13.63 -28.23 17.69
C PRO A 172 -12.16 -28.58 17.44
N GLN A 173 -11.36 -28.61 18.51
CA GLN A 173 -9.98 -29.05 18.42
C GLN A 173 -9.96 -30.55 18.03
N PRO A 174 -9.02 -30.99 17.18
CA PRO A 174 -8.87 -32.40 16.88
C PRO A 174 -8.50 -33.15 18.16
N GLU A 175 -9.20 -34.25 18.43
CA GLU A 175 -8.96 -35.10 19.59
C GLU A 175 -7.53 -35.66 19.56
N SER A 176 -6.86 -35.70 20.72
CA SER A 176 -5.55 -36.32 20.82
C SER A 176 -5.65 -37.83 20.60
N LYS A 177 -4.53 -38.50 20.28
CA LYS A 177 -4.52 -39.97 20.18
C LYS A 177 -4.99 -40.64 21.48
N ILE A 178 -4.71 -40.02 22.62
CA ILE A 178 -5.13 -40.49 23.95
C ILE A 178 -6.64 -40.33 24.07
N ASP A 179 -7.21 -39.18 23.70
CA ASP A 179 -8.65 -38.94 23.75
C ASP A 179 -9.41 -39.89 22.82
N GLN A 180 -8.88 -40.14 21.61
CA GLN A 180 -9.44 -41.13 20.68
C GLN A 180 -9.43 -42.54 21.27
N GLN A 181 -8.34 -42.92 21.97
CA GLN A 181 -8.22 -44.23 22.62
C GLN A 181 -9.10 -44.34 23.88
N LEU A 182 -9.29 -43.24 24.61
CA LEU A 182 -10.20 -43.15 25.76
C LEU A 182 -11.65 -43.28 25.28
N ALA A 183 -12.02 -42.58 24.21
CA ALA A 183 -13.34 -42.65 23.58
C ALA A 183 -13.64 -44.03 22.97
N SER A 184 -12.66 -44.69 22.35
CA SER A 184 -12.82 -46.05 21.80
C SER A 184 -12.78 -47.16 22.86
N GLY A 185 -12.38 -46.84 24.10
CA GLY A 185 -12.16 -47.79 25.19
C GLY A 185 -10.90 -48.67 25.00
N GLU A 186 -10.16 -48.51 23.91
CA GLU A 186 -8.93 -49.26 23.64
C GLU A 186 -7.78 -48.84 24.56
N TYR A 187 -7.85 -47.65 25.15
CA TYR A 187 -6.89 -47.19 26.14
C TYR A 187 -6.81 -48.14 27.34
N PHE A 188 -7.95 -48.68 27.79
CA PHE A 188 -8.05 -49.52 28.98
C PHE A 188 -7.70 -51.00 28.73
N LEU A 189 -7.65 -51.44 27.47
CA LEU A 189 -7.34 -52.82 27.13
C LEU A 189 -5.84 -53.12 27.23
N LYS A 190 -5.51 -54.25 27.88
CA LYS A 190 -4.14 -54.78 27.87
C LYS A 190 -3.76 -55.26 26.47
N ASP A 191 -2.46 -55.28 26.16
CA ASP A 191 -1.97 -55.68 24.84
C ASP A 191 -2.38 -57.10 24.43
N GLU A 192 -2.51 -58.02 25.40
CA GLU A 192 -3.01 -59.37 25.16
C GLU A 192 -4.46 -59.37 24.70
N GLN A 193 -5.31 -58.56 25.35
CA GLN A 193 -6.73 -58.41 25.01
C GLN A 193 -6.89 -57.76 23.63
N LYS A 194 -6.05 -56.76 23.30
CA LYS A 194 -6.00 -56.16 21.96
C LYS A 194 -5.64 -57.19 20.89
N LYS A 195 -4.61 -58.01 21.13
CA LYS A 195 -4.18 -59.09 20.23
C LYS A 195 -5.24 -60.17 20.05
N ALA A 196 -5.97 -60.53 21.12
CA ALA A 196 -7.08 -61.48 21.06
C ALA A 196 -8.25 -60.92 20.23
N LYS A 197 -8.66 -59.67 20.49
CA LYS A 197 -9.71 -58.98 19.74
C LYS A 197 -9.38 -58.89 18.25
N HIS A 198 -8.14 -58.57 17.90
CA HIS A 198 -7.69 -58.52 16.50
C HIS A 198 -7.69 -59.90 15.81
N ARG A 199 -7.36 -60.97 16.53
CA ARG A 199 -7.45 -62.35 16.01
C ARG A 199 -8.90 -62.75 15.72
N ASN A 200 -9.81 -62.52 16.67
CA ASN A 200 -11.23 -62.80 16.49
C ASN A 200 -11.81 -62.00 15.31
N GLN A 201 -11.46 -60.72 15.17
CA GLN A 201 -11.89 -59.91 14.02
C GLN A 201 -11.36 -60.45 12.68
N LYS A 202 -10.15 -61.00 12.64
CA LYS A 202 -9.61 -61.65 11.43
C LYS A 202 -10.38 -62.93 11.09
N GLU A 203 -10.66 -63.76 12.09
CA GLU A 203 -11.42 -65.00 11.92
C GLU A 203 -12.85 -64.73 11.44
N GLU A 204 -13.53 -63.75 12.05
CA GLU A 204 -14.86 -63.31 11.61
C GLU A 204 -14.87 -62.81 10.16
N LYS A 205 -13.89 -61.98 9.77
CA LYS A 205 -13.74 -61.52 8.38
C LYS A 205 -13.51 -62.69 7.43
N GLN A 206 -12.67 -63.65 7.78
CA GLN A 206 -12.43 -64.84 6.97
C GLN A 206 -13.71 -65.68 6.81
N LEU A 207 -14.48 -65.85 7.88
CA LEU A 207 -15.77 -66.52 7.86
C LEU A 207 -16.78 -65.80 6.97
N GLN A 208 -16.84 -64.47 7.02
CA GLN A 208 -17.70 -63.66 6.16
C GLN A 208 -17.32 -63.79 4.68
N VAL A 209 -16.03 -63.68 4.34
CA VAL A 209 -15.56 -63.87 2.95
C VAL A 209 -15.86 -65.28 2.46
N LYS A 210 -15.65 -66.29 3.31
CA LYS A 210 -15.99 -67.69 2.97
C LYS A 210 -17.49 -67.84 2.72
N LYS A 211 -18.34 -67.25 3.55
CA LYS A 211 -19.80 -67.25 3.35
C LYS A 211 -20.20 -66.54 2.05
N ALA A 212 -19.68 -65.34 1.81
CA ALA A 212 -19.95 -64.58 0.58
C ALA A 212 -19.53 -65.35 -0.67
N ARG A 213 -18.34 -65.98 -0.65
CA ARG A 213 -17.85 -66.81 -1.76
C ARG A 213 -18.70 -68.07 -1.99
N VAL A 214 -19.23 -68.67 -0.93
CA VAL A 214 -20.16 -69.80 -1.03
C VAL A 214 -21.51 -69.34 -1.59
N GLU A 215 -22.00 -68.17 -1.19
CA GLU A 215 -23.25 -67.59 -1.70
C GLU A 215 -23.14 -67.20 -3.17
N GLU A 216 -22.03 -66.58 -3.58
CA GLU A 216 -21.69 -66.27 -4.98
C GLU A 216 -21.67 -67.55 -5.83
N ARG A 217 -20.96 -68.59 -5.38
CA ARG A 217 -20.98 -69.90 -6.04
C ARG A 217 -22.37 -70.52 -6.13
N LYS A 218 -23.21 -70.39 -5.09
CA LYS A 218 -24.58 -70.92 -5.14
C LYS A 218 -25.45 -70.18 -6.16
N LYS A 219 -25.24 -68.87 -6.37
CA LYS A 219 -25.94 -68.08 -7.40
C LYS A 219 -25.61 -68.55 -8.81
N GLU A 220 -24.38 -69.02 -9.06
CA GLU A 220 -23.97 -69.58 -10.35
C GLU A 220 -24.61 -70.95 -10.68
N PHE A 221 -25.15 -71.66 -9.68
CA PHE A 221 -25.73 -73.00 -9.82
C PHE A 221 -27.27 -73.03 -9.83
N ILE A 222 -27.93 -71.88 -9.81
CA ILE A 222 -29.38 -71.76 -9.97
C ILE A 222 -29.65 -71.40 -11.45
N PRO A 223 -30.34 -72.25 -12.23
CA PRO A 223 -30.64 -72.01 -13.65
C PRO A 223 -31.46 -70.75 -13.91
#